data_AF-A0AAD8TS48-F1
#
_entry.id   AF-A0AAD8TS48-F1
#
_cell.length_a   1.000
_cell.length_b   1.000
_cell.length_c   1.000
_cell.angle_alpha   90.00
_cell.angle_beta   90.00
_cell.angle_gamma   90.00
#
_symmetry.space_group_name_H-M   'P 1'
#
loop_
_entity.id
_entity.type
_entity.pdbx_description
1 polymer ?
#
loop_
_entity_poly.entity_id
_entity_poly.type
_entity_poly.pdbx_seq_one_letter_code
_entity_poly.pdbx_strand_id
1 'polypeptide(L)' 'MLGNKLDNITTVFKADVPEPTPKPASPEEIWIVLGEIPDLDDYDQLSIYGVVVADDRKVKSLMTLPQRMKKKWVLKQIKT' A
#
# COMPACT_ATOMS: atom_id res chain seq x y z
N MET A 1 3.74 -50.11 -3.85
CA MET A 1 3.87 -49.16 -2.72
C MET A 1 4.30 -47.81 -3.28
N LEU A 2 3.40 -46.83 -3.35
CA LEU A 2 3.68 -45.44 -3.73
C LEU A 2 2.70 -44.57 -2.93
N GLY A 3 3.04 -44.43 -1.65
CA GLY A 3 2.30 -43.60 -0.73
C GLY A 3 2.71 -42.13 -0.81
N ASN A 4 1.71 -41.27 -0.60
CA ASN A 4 1.80 -40.13 0.32
C ASN A 4 2.58 -38.88 -0.17
N LYS A 5 2.27 -38.36 -1.37
CA LYS A 5 2.79 -37.04 -1.80
C LYS A 5 1.73 -36.09 -2.33
N LEU A 6 0.51 -36.17 -1.81
CA LEU A 6 -0.55 -35.19 -2.08
C LEU A 6 -1.24 -34.67 -0.81
N ASP A 7 -1.01 -35.28 0.36
CA ASP A 7 -1.68 -34.86 1.60
C ASP A 7 -1.02 -33.61 2.24
N ASN A 8 0.21 -33.29 1.84
CA ASN A 8 0.93 -32.13 2.38
C ASN A 8 0.51 -30.78 1.75
N ILE A 9 -0.04 -30.79 0.53
CA ILE A 9 -0.50 -29.55 -0.14
C ILE A 9 -1.87 -29.11 0.37
N THR A 10 -2.71 -30.06 0.80
CA THR A 10 -4.04 -29.78 1.34
C THR A 10 -3.96 -29.24 2.78
N THR A 11 -2.93 -29.61 3.53
CA THR A 11 -2.77 -29.16 4.93
C THR A 11 -2.30 -27.69 5.03
N VAL A 12 -1.71 -27.12 3.97
CA VAL A 12 -1.32 -25.70 3.92
C VAL A 12 -2.51 -24.78 3.67
N PHE A 13 -3.56 -25.26 3.00
CA PHE A 13 -4.83 -24.54 2.84
C PHE A 13 -5.83 -24.90 3.95
N LYS A 14 -5.38 -25.01 5.21
CA LYS A 14 -6.31 -24.78 6.31
C LYS A 14 -6.84 -23.37 6.09
N ALA A 15 -8.13 -23.29 5.79
CA ALA A 15 -8.88 -22.07 5.58
C ALA A 15 -8.55 -21.10 6.71
N ASP A 16 -7.60 -20.21 6.42
CA ASP A 16 -7.36 -19.04 7.23
C ASP A 16 -8.71 -18.31 7.20
N VAL A 17 -9.25 -18.05 8.38
CA VAL A 17 -10.36 -17.11 8.52
C VAL A 17 -9.96 -15.90 7.67
N PRO A 18 -10.77 -15.44 6.70
CA PRO A 18 -10.37 -14.32 5.87
C PRO A 18 -9.98 -13.20 6.82
N GLU A 19 -8.69 -12.92 6.96
CA GLU A 19 -8.25 -11.77 7.72
C GLU A 19 -9.02 -10.60 7.13
N PRO A 20 -9.70 -9.78 7.95
CA PRO A 20 -10.50 -8.69 7.44
C PRO A 20 -9.61 -7.89 6.49
N THR A 21 -9.98 -7.86 5.22
CA THR A 21 -9.21 -7.16 4.19
C THR A 21 -8.97 -5.76 4.72
N PRO A 22 -7.70 -5.31 4.84
CA PRO A 22 -7.40 -4.00 5.41
C PRO A 22 -8.26 -2.96 4.71
N LYS A 23 -9.08 -2.25 5.49
CA LYS A 23 -9.96 -1.22 4.96
C LYS A 23 -9.08 -0.21 4.20
N PRO A 24 -9.46 0.20 2.97
CA PRO A 24 -8.72 1.22 2.26
C PRO A 24 -8.66 2.48 3.14
N ALA A 25 -7.49 3.13 3.14
CA ALA A 25 -7.30 4.36 3.90
C ALA A 25 -8.30 5.42 3.40
N SER A 26 -8.82 6.22 4.32
CA SER A 26 -9.73 7.29 3.94
C SER A 26 -8.98 8.38 3.16
N PRO A 27 -9.67 9.15 2.30
CA PRO A 27 -9.05 10.29 1.62
C PRO A 27 -8.43 11.30 2.61
N GLU A 28 -9.04 11.50 3.78
CA GLU A 28 -8.51 12.36 4.84
C GLU A 28 -7.21 11.80 5.43
N GLU A 29 -7.14 10.50 5.70
CA GLU A 29 -5.92 9.83 6.18
C GLU A 29 -4.79 9.96 5.17
N ILE A 30 -5.09 9.79 3.87
CA ILE A 30 -4.11 9.95 2.79
C ILE A 30 -3.58 11.39 2.78
N TRP A 31 -4.46 12.39 2.89
CA TRP A 31 -4.07 13.79 2.93
C TRP A 31 -3.14 14.11 4.12
N ILE A 32 -3.47 13.61 5.31
CA ILE A 32 -2.65 13.77 6.52
C ILE A 32 -1.26 13.16 6.30
N VAL A 33 -1.20 11.92 5.81
CA VAL A 33 0.07 11.20 5.60
C VAL A 33 0.96 11.89 4.58
N LEU A 34 0.37 12.52 3.55
CA LEU A 34 1.13 13.33 2.59
C LEU A 34 1.67 14.61 3.25
N GLY A 35 0.88 15.28 4.09
CA GLY A 35 1.30 16.46 4.83
C GLY A 35 2.39 16.21 5.87
N GLU A 36 2.56 14.96 6.33
CA GLU A 36 3.66 14.58 7.21
C GLU A 36 5.00 14.44 6.48
N ILE A 37 5.01 14.41 5.15
CA ILE A 37 6.24 14.24 4.36
C ILE A 37 7.04 15.55 4.41
N PRO A 38 8.25 15.55 5.00
CA PRO A 38 9.05 16.76 5.11
C PRO A 38 9.46 17.27 3.73
N ASP A 39 9.45 18.60 3.58
CA ASP A 39 9.85 19.32 2.36
C ASP A 39 9.03 18.95 1.11
N LEU A 40 7.82 18.41 1.26
CA LEU A 40 6.86 18.26 0.17
C LEU A 40 6.07 19.57 0.07
N ASP A 41 6.13 20.24 -1.08
CA ASP A 41 5.35 21.47 -1.28
C ASP A 41 3.87 21.16 -1.58
N ASP A 42 3.02 22.17 -1.41
CA ASP A 42 1.57 22.04 -1.57
C ASP A 42 1.17 21.59 -2.99
N TYR A 43 1.96 21.96 -4.01
CA TYR A 43 1.69 21.59 -5.40
C TYR A 43 1.96 20.11 -5.65
N ASP A 44 3.11 19.62 -5.19
CA ASP A 44 3.48 18.22 -5.28
C ASP A 44 2.54 17.35 -4.42
N GLN A 45 2.14 17.83 -3.24
CA GLN A 45 1.15 17.19 -2.37
C GLN A 45 -0.21 17.05 -3.05
N LEU A 46 -0.72 18.12 -3.68
CA LEU A 46 -2.00 18.07 -4.40
C LEU A 46 -1.91 17.15 -5.62
N SER A 47 -0.79 17.21 -6.34
CA SER A 47 -0.56 16.39 -7.54
C SER A 47 -0.54 14.90 -7.21
N ILE A 48 0.20 14.51 -6.16
CA ILE A 48 0.26 13.11 -5.75
C ILE A 48 -1.04 12.62 -5.15
N TYR A 49 -1.78 13.47 -4.43
CA TYR A 49 -3.06 13.11 -3.81
C TYR A 49 -4.04 12.55 -4.85
N GLY A 50 -4.21 13.24 -5.99
CA GLY A 50 -5.05 12.75 -7.08
C GLY A 50 -4.57 11.42 -7.67
N VAL A 51 -3.25 11.21 -7.72
CA VAL A 51 -2.63 9.98 -8.27
C VAL A 51 -2.83 8.78 -7.34
N VAL A 52 -2.71 8.97 -6.02
CA VAL A 52 -2.76 7.85 -5.07
C VAL A 52 -4.19 7.48 -4.68
N VAL A 53 -5.10 8.45 -4.57
CA VAL A 53 -6.52 8.18 -4.23
C VAL A 53 -7.21 7.35 -5.31
N ALA A 54 -6.73 7.40 -6.55
CA ALA A 54 -7.26 6.61 -7.66
C ALA A 54 -6.80 5.12 -7.65
N ASP A 55 -5.83 4.74 -6.81
CA ASP A 55 -5.28 3.37 -6.77
C ASP A 55 -4.89 2.95 -5.35
N ASP A 56 -5.70 2.05 -4.76
CA ASP A 56 -5.48 1.45 -3.44
C ASP A 56 -4.08 0.83 -3.28
N ARG A 57 -3.45 0.34 -4.36
CA ARG A 57 -2.09 -0.23 -4.30
C ARG A 57 -1.05 0.86 -4.06
N LYS A 58 -1.25 2.06 -4.61
CA LYS A 58 -0.39 3.22 -4.36
C LYS A 58 -0.56 3.74 -2.95
N VAL A 59 -1.79 3.76 -2.43
CA VAL A 59 -2.06 4.08 -1.01
C VAL A 59 -1.31 3.12 -0.09
N LYS A 60 -1.46 1.81 -0.30
CA LYS A 60 -0.74 0.79 0.49
C LYS A 60 0.78 0.95 0.42
N SER A 61 1.30 1.26 -0.77
CA SER A 61 2.73 1.52 -0.97
C SER A 61 3.19 2.75 -0.17
N LEU A 62 2.44 3.86 -0.23
CA LEU A 62 2.72 5.07 0.52
C LEU A 62 2.76 4.81 2.03
N MET A 63 1.78 4.05 2.56
CA MET A 63 1.67 3.73 3.98
C MET A 63 2.78 2.80 4.49
N THR A 64 3.30 1.93 3.62
CA THR A 64 4.34 0.94 3.98
C THR A 64 5.76 1.53 3.90
N LEU A 65 5.95 2.60 3.13
CA LEU A 65 7.26 3.20 2.94
C LEU A 65 7.76 3.90 4.21
N PRO A 66 9.06 3.75 4.55
CA PRO A 66 9.64 4.53 5.64
C PRO A 66 9.65 6.02 5.27
N GLN A 67 9.49 6.91 6.26
CA GLN A 67 9.35 8.35 6.05
C GLN A 67 10.42 8.96 5.12
N ARG A 68 11.68 8.55 5.31
CA ARG A 68 12.82 9.00 4.49
C ARG A 68 12.70 8.71 2.99
N MET A 69 11.86 7.75 2.59
CA MET A 69 11.67 7.33 1.19
C MET A 69 10.39 7.87 0.56
N LYS A 70 9.40 8.29 1.38
CA LYS A 70 8.09 8.73 0.88
C LYS A 70 8.22 9.87 -0.12
N LYS A 71 8.96 10.94 0.20
CA LYS A 71 9.18 12.07 -0.73
C LYS A 71 9.71 11.62 -2.09
N LYS A 72 10.79 10.83 -2.11
CA LYS A 72 11.41 10.35 -3.36
C LYS A 72 10.43 9.49 -4.17
N TRP A 73 9.61 8.69 -3.50
CA TRP A 73 8.60 7.87 -4.15
C TRP A 73 7.47 8.73 -4.74
N VAL A 74 6.93 9.68 -3.97
CA VAL A 74 5.92 10.65 -4.41
C VAL A 74 6.37 11.38 -5.68
N LEU A 75 7.58 11.94 -5.67
CA LEU A 75 8.15 12.67 -6.80
C LEU A 75 8.31 11.80 -8.07
N LYS A 76 8.46 10.48 -7.93
CA LYS A 76 8.50 9.57 -9.08
C LYS A 76 7.12 9.37 -9.69
N GLN A 77 6.07 9.34 -8.88
CA GLN A 77 4.71 9.10 -9.36
C GLN A 77 4.15 10.29 -10.14
N ILE A 78 4.49 11.53 -9.75
CA ILE A 78 4.02 12.76 -10.41
C ILE A 78 4.81 13.15 -11.67
N LYS A 79 6.04 12.65 -11.81
CA LYS A 79 6.91 12.88 -12.99
C LYS A 79 6.75 11.83 -14.09
N THR A 80 5.82 10.88 -13.91
CA THR A 80 5.50 9.83 -14.89
C THR A 80 4.37 10.31 -15.79
#